data_AF-A0A959LMZ4-F1
#
_entry.id   AF-A0A959LMZ4-F1
#
_cell.length_a   1.000
_cell.length_b   1.000
_cell.length_c   1.000
_cell.angle_alpha   90.00
_cell.angle_beta   90.00
_cell.angle_gamma   90.00
#
_symmetry.space_group_name_H-M   'P 1'
#
loop_
_entity.id
_entity.type
_entity.pdbx_description
1 polymer ?
#
loop_
_entity_poly.entity_id
_entity_poly.type
_entity_poly.pdbx_seq_one_letter_code
_entity_poly.pdbx_strand_id
1 'polypeptide(L)'
;MSRSYSTILLLAVLVVLAACKKKTYTPVADEEDNGNASAFMINTLPDSVYVTLSGHDIATGTLPHIMSVTLAPSDTLKIPRAELKNAYRYQYDWHTADYMFSNWFVVDANGKAVELLFDYYADSSDYNLEINSTQRKELLICMDGDGVSSTWKAVNAYDLSGTSVWAGLDEHDRDHSFVISRFHTSRHIFEDTAGKATSTNLSFNFDISQPRMWLSVAQPADSYILTNNLASIAPLYTTATDTLYYSRFATDTSGKVIYPEPFYQLVRQNVER
;
A
#
# COMPACT_ATOMS: atom_id res chain seq x y z
N MET A 1 -32.98 43.11 27.82
CA MET A 1 -31.82 42.77 26.96
C MET A 1 -30.67 42.33 27.86
N SER A 2 -30.47 41.02 28.09
CA SER A 2 -29.20 40.54 28.72
C SER A 2 -28.99 39.02 28.66
N ARG A 3 -29.95 38.20 28.21
CA ARG A 3 -29.83 36.73 28.25
C ARG A 3 -29.11 36.10 27.05
N SER A 4 -29.01 36.79 25.92
CA SER A 4 -28.44 36.21 24.68
C SER A 4 -26.91 36.26 24.60
N TYR A 5 -26.24 37.13 25.36
CA TYR A 5 -24.79 37.23 25.35
C TYR A 5 -24.11 36.13 26.16
N SER A 6 -24.80 35.59 27.17
CA SER A 6 -24.23 34.57 28.05
C SER A 6 -24.11 33.20 27.36
N THR A 7 -25.03 32.88 26.45
CA THR A 7 -25.01 31.61 25.70
C THR A 7 -23.95 31.61 24.60
N ILE A 8 -23.72 32.76 23.95
CA ILE A 8 -22.68 32.89 22.91
C ILE A 8 -21.28 32.76 23.52
N LEU A 9 -21.07 33.36 24.70
CA LEU A 9 -19.80 33.24 25.42
C LEU A 9 -19.51 31.79 25.84
N LEU A 10 -20.53 31.06 26.30
CA LEU A 10 -20.38 29.66 26.71
C LEU A 10 -20.03 28.74 25.53
N LEU A 11 -20.62 28.98 24.35
CA LEU A 11 -20.33 28.21 23.14
C LEU A 11 -18.89 28.44 22.63
N ALA A 12 -18.41 29.69 22.67
CA ALA A 12 -17.06 30.02 22.25
C ALA A 12 -15.99 29.37 23.15
N VAL A 13 -16.22 29.29 24.46
CA VAL A 13 -15.32 28.62 25.40
C VAL A 13 -15.28 27.11 25.17
N LEU A 14 -16.41 26.49 24.83
CA LEU A 14 -16.46 25.05 24.51
C LEU A 14 -15.74 24.71 23.20
N VAL A 15 -15.80 25.60 22.18
CA VAL A 15 -15.06 25.42 20.92
C VAL A 15 -13.54 25.53 21.12
N VAL A 16 -13.07 26.40 22.02
CA VAL A 16 -11.63 26.50 22.36
C VAL A 16 -11.14 25.31 23.19
N LEU A 17 -12.00 24.73 24.03
CA LEU A 17 -11.67 23.52 24.81
C LEU A 17 -11.73 22.23 23.98
N ALA A 18 -12.51 22.21 22.90
CA ALA A 18 -12.59 21.11 21.93
C ALA A 18 -11.54 21.19 20.81
N ALA A 19 -10.77 22.29 20.74
CA ALA A 19 -9.58 22.34 19.91
C ALA A 19 -8.58 21.31 20.46
N CYS A 20 -8.55 20.14 19.82
CA CYS A 20 -7.64 19.04 20.09
C CYS A 20 -6.25 19.57 20.45
N LYS A 21 -5.87 19.43 21.72
CA LYS A 21 -4.46 19.51 22.09
C LYS A 21 -3.74 18.46 21.24
N LYS A 22 -3.01 18.92 20.23
CA LYS A 22 -1.98 18.13 19.57
C LYS A 22 -1.19 17.50 20.70
N LYS A 23 -1.18 16.16 20.80
CA LYS A 23 -0.43 15.46 21.85
C LYS A 23 1.00 15.97 21.77
N THR A 24 1.43 16.76 22.75
CA THR A 24 2.82 17.16 22.85
C THR A 24 3.56 15.90 23.29
N TYR A 25 4.15 15.22 22.32
CA TYR A 25 5.08 14.14 22.57
C TYR A 25 6.21 14.71 23.44
N THR A 26 6.42 14.09 24.59
CA THR A 26 7.53 14.43 25.48
C THR A 26 8.59 13.36 25.20
N PRO A 27 9.69 13.67 24.50
CA PRO A 27 10.70 12.68 24.21
C PRO A 27 11.26 12.16 25.52
N VAL A 28 11.14 10.84 25.73
CA VAL A 28 11.91 10.13 26.76
C VAL A 28 13.31 9.99 26.17
N ALA A 29 14.15 10.97 26.44
CA ALA A 29 15.57 10.86 26.15
C ALA A 29 16.17 9.95 27.22
N ASP A 30 16.26 8.65 26.93
CA ASP A 30 17.33 7.86 27.50
C ASP A 30 18.64 8.43 26.93
N GLU A 31 19.60 8.74 27.80
CA GLU A 31 20.87 9.42 27.50
C GLU A 31 21.81 8.52 26.66
N GLU A 32 21.40 8.08 25.47
CA GLU A 32 22.24 7.32 24.54
C GLU A 32 22.79 8.21 23.42
N ASP A 33 24.12 8.35 23.45
CA ASP A 33 25.04 8.90 22.45
C ASP A 33 24.53 10.01 21.52
N ASN A 34 24.77 11.24 21.99
CA ASN A 34 24.43 12.43 21.25
C ASN A 34 25.42 12.76 20.09
N GLY A 35 25.53 11.95 19.04
CA GLY A 35 26.19 12.35 17.77
C GLY A 35 25.54 13.55 17.02
N ASN A 36 26.10 14.06 15.92
CA ASN A 36 25.66 15.34 15.29
C ASN A 36 24.66 15.22 14.11
N ALA A 37 24.37 14.02 13.61
CA ALA A 37 23.58 13.86 12.38
C ALA A 37 22.09 14.19 12.56
N SER A 38 21.54 15.03 11.68
CA SER A 38 20.08 15.20 11.47
C SER A 38 19.62 14.42 10.23
N ALA A 39 18.33 14.08 10.14
CA ALA A 39 17.72 13.58 8.91
C ALA A 39 16.76 14.60 8.33
N PHE A 40 16.86 14.82 7.02
CA PHE A 40 16.04 15.75 6.25
C PHE A 40 15.29 15.00 5.17
N MET A 41 13.98 15.15 5.11
CA MET A 41 13.17 14.70 3.98
C MET A 41 12.78 15.89 3.13
N ILE A 42 13.15 15.87 1.86
CA ILE A 42 13.02 17.02 0.95
C ILE A 42 11.99 16.65 -0.11
N ASN A 43 10.84 17.33 -0.11
CA ASN A 43 9.82 17.13 -1.13
C ASN A 43 10.17 17.90 -2.40
N THR A 44 10.63 17.20 -3.44
CA THR A 44 10.96 17.83 -4.74
C THR A 44 9.78 17.85 -5.71
N LEU A 45 8.63 17.27 -5.33
CA LEU A 45 7.45 17.23 -6.18
C LEU A 45 6.68 18.56 -6.16
N PRO A 46 5.94 18.87 -7.25
CA PRO A 46 5.07 20.04 -7.31
C PRO A 46 3.82 19.89 -6.43
N ASP A 47 3.55 18.69 -5.91
CA ASP A 47 2.40 18.36 -5.07
C ASP A 47 2.81 18.03 -3.63
N SER A 48 1.83 18.11 -2.72
CA SER A 48 2.04 17.67 -1.34
C SER A 48 2.17 16.16 -1.27
N VAL A 49 3.03 15.68 -0.38
CA VAL A 49 3.25 14.25 -0.14
C VAL A 49 2.91 13.89 1.30
N TYR A 50 2.24 12.77 1.48
CA TYR A 50 2.01 12.13 2.76
C TYR A 50 3.15 11.17 3.00
N VAL A 51 3.88 11.38 4.09
CA VAL A 51 5.04 10.58 4.48
C VAL A 51 4.71 9.82 5.75
N THR A 52 5.07 8.55 5.78
CA THR A 52 5.04 7.67 6.95
C THR A 52 6.46 7.19 7.22
N LEU A 53 6.92 7.29 8.46
CA LEU A 53 8.23 6.82 8.92
C LEU A 53 8.04 5.80 10.04
N SER A 54 8.67 4.64 9.87
CA SER A 54 8.68 3.54 10.83
C SER A 54 10.13 3.15 11.11
N GLY A 55 10.47 2.84 12.36
CA GLY A 55 11.82 2.46 12.75
C GLY A 55 11.94 0.97 13.05
N HIS A 56 13.15 0.45 12.89
CA HIS A 56 13.53 -0.92 13.20
C HIS A 56 14.87 -0.94 13.91
N ASP A 57 14.92 -1.65 15.04
CA ASP A 57 16.16 -1.92 15.75
C ASP A 57 17.03 -2.90 14.96
N ILE A 58 18.19 -2.46 14.46
CA ILE A 58 19.08 -3.30 13.64
C ILE A 58 19.51 -4.57 14.39
N ALA A 59 19.64 -4.51 15.72
CA ALA A 59 20.05 -5.62 16.54
C ALA A 59 18.89 -6.54 16.97
N THR A 60 17.70 -5.98 17.24
CA THR A 60 16.61 -6.72 17.93
C THR A 60 15.36 -7.03 17.12
N GLY A 61 15.13 -6.42 15.95
CA GLY A 61 13.99 -6.82 15.11
C GLY A 61 12.66 -6.07 15.36
N THR A 62 12.59 -5.14 16.32
CA THR A 62 11.31 -4.59 16.82
C THR A 62 10.88 -3.32 16.08
N LEU A 63 9.58 -3.19 15.73
CA LEU A 63 9.02 -2.13 14.87
C LEU A 63 8.11 -1.13 15.63
N PRO A 64 8.61 0.01 16.14
CA PRO A 64 7.77 1.14 16.47
C PRO A 64 7.48 2.02 15.25
N HIS A 65 6.21 2.36 15.03
CA HIS A 65 5.82 3.47 14.16
C HIS A 65 6.25 4.81 14.79
N ILE A 66 6.82 5.71 13.99
CA ILE A 66 7.45 6.94 14.50
C ILE A 66 6.62 8.16 14.15
N MET A 67 6.29 8.37 12.88
CA MET A 67 5.52 9.54 12.48
C MET A 67 4.78 9.40 11.15
N SER A 68 3.72 10.20 11.02
CA SER A 68 3.04 10.51 9.75
C SER A 68 2.92 12.03 9.59
N VAL A 69 3.31 12.55 8.43
CA VAL A 69 3.32 13.99 8.15
C VAL A 69 2.96 14.27 6.69
N THR A 70 2.37 15.42 6.43
CA THR A 70 2.18 15.94 5.06
C THR A 70 3.24 17.01 4.81
N LEU A 71 4.03 16.85 3.75
CA LEU A 71 5.01 17.84 3.30
C LEU A 71 4.43 18.59 2.10
N ALA A 72 4.44 19.92 2.19
CA ALA A 72 4.03 20.77 1.07
C ALA A 72 5.04 20.65 -0.09
N PRO A 73 4.68 21.10 -1.31
CA PRO A 73 5.61 21.14 -2.43
C PRO A 73 6.87 21.93 -2.09
N SER A 74 8.05 21.43 -2.49
CA SER A 74 9.36 22.07 -2.22
C SER A 74 9.71 22.24 -0.73
N ASP A 75 8.95 21.64 0.17
CA ASP A 75 9.17 21.74 1.61
C ASP A 75 10.24 20.75 2.09
N THR A 76 10.89 21.08 3.20
CA THR A 76 11.89 20.22 3.85
C THR A 76 11.48 19.93 5.29
N LEU A 77 11.27 18.66 5.59
CA LEU A 77 11.11 18.19 6.95
C LEU A 77 12.48 17.91 7.56
N LYS A 78 12.81 18.61 8.63
CA LYS A 78 13.88 18.19 9.54
C LYS A 78 13.29 17.23 10.59
N ILE A 79 13.69 15.97 10.56
CA ILE A 79 13.37 15.01 11.62
C ILE A 79 14.30 15.31 12.80
N PRO A 80 13.76 15.73 13.97
CA PRO A 80 14.60 16.03 15.11
C PRO A 80 15.35 14.78 15.55
N ARG A 81 16.62 14.94 15.86
CA ARG A 81 17.47 13.86 16.35
C ARG A 81 16.92 13.16 17.60
N ALA A 82 16.18 13.87 18.45
CA ALA A 82 15.52 13.27 19.62
C ALA A 82 14.47 12.19 19.26
N GLU A 83 14.03 12.14 18.00
CA GLU A 83 13.10 11.14 17.46
C GLU A 83 13.85 9.97 16.78
N LEU A 84 15.18 10.06 16.65
CA LEU A 84 16.03 9.07 15.99
C LEU A 84 16.94 8.39 17.01
N LYS A 85 16.86 7.07 17.07
CA LYS A 85 17.72 6.18 17.86
C LYS A 85 18.98 5.88 17.08
N ASN A 86 20.12 5.91 17.75
CA ASN A 86 21.39 5.55 17.13
C ASN A 86 21.39 4.07 16.71
N ALA A 87 22.11 3.74 15.62
CA ALA A 87 22.20 2.38 15.06
C ALA A 87 20.83 1.74 14.77
N TYR A 88 19.86 2.53 14.30
CA TYR A 88 18.55 2.08 13.85
C TYR A 88 18.40 2.18 12.34
N ARG A 89 17.63 1.26 11.77
CA ARG A 89 17.21 1.28 10.37
C ARG A 89 15.80 1.85 10.30
N TYR A 90 15.61 2.84 9.45
CA TYR A 90 14.33 3.49 9.27
C TYR A 90 13.77 3.20 7.89
N GLN A 91 12.51 2.77 7.85
CA GLN A 91 11.73 2.67 6.63
C GLN A 91 10.81 3.87 6.49
N TYR A 92 10.74 4.45 5.31
CA TYR A 92 9.77 5.49 5.00
C TYR A 92 8.97 5.17 3.74
N ASP A 93 7.67 5.43 3.81
CA ASP A 93 6.75 5.38 2.68
C ASP A 93 6.25 6.79 2.40
N TRP A 94 6.03 7.13 1.15
CA TRP A 94 5.36 8.37 0.79
C TRP A 94 4.48 8.22 -0.44
N HIS A 95 3.43 9.03 -0.51
CA HIS A 95 2.58 9.14 -1.69
C HIS A 95 1.93 10.53 -1.79
N THR A 96 1.50 10.89 -2.99
CA THR A 96 0.64 12.05 -3.25
C THR A 96 -0.82 11.75 -2.88
N ALA A 97 -1.65 12.80 -2.76
CA ALA A 97 -3.06 12.65 -2.39
C ALA A 97 -3.88 11.82 -3.39
N ASP A 98 -3.53 11.90 -4.68
CA ASP A 98 -4.15 11.18 -5.78
C ASP A 98 -3.51 9.81 -6.04
N TYR A 99 -2.50 9.44 -5.25
CA TYR A 99 -1.73 8.20 -5.36
C TYR A 99 -1.00 8.01 -6.71
N MET A 100 -0.84 9.07 -7.50
CA MET A 100 -0.18 9.02 -8.82
C MET A 100 1.35 9.03 -8.73
N PHE A 101 1.88 9.49 -7.60
CA PHE A 101 3.30 9.43 -7.26
C PHE A 101 3.45 8.78 -5.89
N SER A 102 4.34 7.80 -5.78
CA SER A 102 4.68 7.12 -4.53
C SER A 102 6.03 6.42 -4.62
N ASN A 103 6.58 6.00 -3.49
CA ASN A 103 7.72 5.08 -3.43
C ASN A 103 7.35 3.61 -3.19
N TRP A 104 6.06 3.28 -3.23
CA TRP A 104 5.55 2.01 -2.74
C TRP A 104 6.12 0.77 -3.47
N PHE A 105 6.55 0.93 -4.72
CA PHE A 105 7.20 -0.11 -5.53
C PHE A 105 8.40 0.45 -6.29
N VAL A 106 9.29 1.15 -5.60
CA VAL A 106 10.63 1.37 -6.16
C VAL A 106 11.29 -0.01 -6.32
N VAL A 107 11.86 -0.27 -7.49
CA VAL A 107 12.59 -1.51 -7.76
C VAL A 107 14.01 -1.20 -8.15
N ASP A 108 14.94 -2.12 -7.86
CA ASP A 108 16.32 -2.02 -8.29
C ASP A 108 16.46 -2.36 -9.78
N ALA A 109 17.70 -2.30 -10.29
CA ALA A 109 18.02 -2.65 -11.67
C ALA A 109 17.69 -4.12 -12.03
N ASN A 110 17.46 -4.99 -11.05
CA ASN A 110 17.07 -6.38 -11.24
C ASN A 110 15.54 -6.59 -11.15
N GLY A 111 14.77 -5.51 -11.02
CA GLY A 111 13.31 -5.56 -10.89
C GLY A 111 12.82 -6.03 -9.52
N LYS A 112 13.70 -6.08 -8.51
CA LYS A 112 13.31 -6.44 -7.14
C LYS A 112 12.82 -5.21 -6.40
N ALA A 113 11.69 -5.31 -5.69
CA ALA A 113 11.23 -4.26 -4.79
C ALA A 113 12.33 -3.86 -3.79
N VAL A 114 12.57 -2.56 -3.69
CA VAL A 114 13.53 -1.94 -2.79
C VAL A 114 12.74 -1.23 -1.71
N GLU A 115 12.96 -1.66 -0.48
CA GLU A 115 12.49 -0.91 0.68
C GLU A 115 13.27 0.41 0.76
N LEU A 116 12.58 1.55 0.87
CA LEU A 116 13.25 2.82 1.11
C LEU A 116 13.68 2.88 2.58
N LEU A 117 14.92 2.46 2.80
CA LEU A 117 15.54 2.35 4.11
C LEU A 117 16.68 3.36 4.24
N PHE A 118 16.94 3.85 5.44
CA PHE A 118 18.21 4.48 5.80
C PHE A 118 18.69 4.00 7.17
N ASP A 119 19.99 3.69 7.26
CA ASP A 119 20.65 3.31 8.50
C ASP A 119 21.18 4.58 9.17
N TYR A 120 20.56 4.94 10.30
CA TYR A 120 20.94 6.13 11.05
C TYR A 120 22.02 5.81 12.07
N TYR A 121 23.10 6.59 11.97
CA TYR A 121 24.19 6.62 12.91
C TYR A 121 24.38 8.05 13.37
N ALA A 122 24.35 8.27 14.68
CA ALA A 122 24.35 9.60 15.27
C ALA A 122 25.64 10.36 14.94
N ASP A 123 26.78 9.66 14.82
CA ASP A 123 28.11 10.20 14.52
C ASP A 123 28.36 10.43 13.01
N SER A 124 27.38 10.16 12.16
CA SER A 124 27.46 10.36 10.71
C SER A 124 27.30 11.83 10.30
N SER A 125 27.39 12.10 8.99
CA SER A 125 26.90 13.34 8.39
C SER A 125 25.37 13.37 8.35
N ASP A 126 24.81 14.57 8.12
CA ASP A 126 23.38 14.72 7.89
C ASP A 126 22.88 13.83 6.74
N TYR A 127 21.69 13.26 6.94
CA TYR A 127 21.01 12.40 5.98
C TYR A 127 20.03 13.25 5.17
N ASN A 128 20.19 13.28 3.84
CA ASN A 128 19.25 13.93 2.94
C ASN A 128 18.48 12.86 2.16
N LEU A 129 17.18 12.76 2.44
CA LEU A 129 16.24 11.84 1.83
C LEU A 129 15.38 12.62 0.84
N GLU A 130 15.75 12.56 -0.43
CA GLU A 130 14.98 13.24 -1.48
C GLU A 130 13.74 12.43 -1.84
N ILE A 131 12.58 13.06 -1.71
CA ILE A 131 11.34 12.59 -2.32
C ILE A 131 11.35 13.09 -3.75
N ASN A 132 11.82 12.23 -4.64
CA ASN A 132 11.79 12.39 -6.09
C ASN A 132 10.95 11.25 -6.69
N SER A 133 10.49 11.38 -7.92
CA SER A 133 9.51 10.42 -8.43
C SER A 133 9.56 10.12 -9.93
N THR A 134 9.08 8.92 -10.22
CA THR A 134 8.48 8.50 -11.47
C THR A 134 7.00 8.23 -11.20
N GLN A 135 6.11 8.73 -12.07
CA GLN A 135 4.67 8.51 -11.96
C GLN A 135 4.33 7.00 -11.96
N ARG A 136 3.48 6.57 -11.02
CA ARG A 136 3.13 5.16 -10.76
C ARG A 136 1.67 5.05 -10.34
N LYS A 137 0.97 4.04 -10.85
CA LYS A 137 -0.48 3.81 -10.62
C LYS A 137 -0.76 2.61 -9.71
N GLU A 138 0.27 1.89 -9.30
CA GLU A 138 0.19 0.67 -8.49
C GLU A 138 -0.53 0.96 -7.16
N LEU A 139 -0.16 2.06 -6.49
CA LEU A 139 -0.80 2.46 -5.24
C LEU A 139 -2.26 2.90 -5.47
N LEU A 140 -2.56 3.57 -6.60
CA LEU A 140 -3.94 3.89 -6.98
C LEU A 140 -4.79 2.63 -7.21
N ILE A 141 -4.19 1.51 -7.66
CA ILE A 141 -4.86 0.21 -7.75
C ILE A 141 -5.13 -0.34 -6.35
N CYS A 142 -4.16 -0.26 -5.44
CA CYS A 142 -4.24 -0.96 -4.16
C CYS A 142 -4.93 -0.19 -3.03
N MET A 143 -5.11 1.11 -3.16
CA MET A 143 -5.77 1.94 -2.16
C MET A 143 -7.21 2.22 -2.56
N ASP A 144 -8.16 1.94 -1.67
CA ASP A 144 -9.47 2.58 -1.68
C ASP A 144 -9.48 3.76 -0.71
N GLY A 145 -10.63 4.41 -0.53
CA GLY A 145 -10.78 5.63 0.23
C GLY A 145 -10.23 5.60 1.67
N ASP A 146 -9.86 4.46 2.25
CA ASP A 146 -9.25 4.40 3.59
C ASP A 146 -7.72 4.60 3.60
N GLY A 147 -7.06 4.51 2.45
CA GLY A 147 -5.61 4.66 2.33
C GLY A 147 -4.80 3.53 2.99
N VAL A 148 -5.37 2.34 3.11
CA VAL A 148 -4.70 1.15 3.68
C VAL A 148 -4.86 -0.07 2.78
N SER A 149 -6.05 -0.28 2.22
CA SER A 149 -6.29 -1.46 1.37
C SER A 149 -7.38 -1.21 0.34
N SER A 150 -7.63 -2.19 -0.52
CA SER A 150 -8.79 -2.22 -1.41
C SER A 150 -9.35 -3.63 -1.46
N THR A 151 -10.68 -3.74 -1.49
CA THR A 151 -11.37 -5.01 -1.70
C THR A 151 -11.84 -5.13 -3.15
N TRP A 152 -11.65 -6.31 -3.72
CA TRP A 152 -11.93 -6.62 -5.12
C TRP A 152 -12.82 -7.86 -5.17
N LYS A 153 -13.93 -7.80 -5.88
CA LYS A 153 -14.91 -8.89 -5.94
C LYS A 153 -15.08 -9.38 -7.36
N ALA A 154 -15.20 -10.70 -7.52
CA ALA A 154 -15.54 -11.30 -8.80
C ALA A 154 -16.96 -10.87 -9.21
N VAL A 155 -17.10 -10.42 -10.45
CA VAL A 155 -18.39 -9.99 -11.03
C VAL A 155 -18.68 -10.66 -12.36
N ASN A 156 -17.68 -11.30 -12.96
CA ASN A 156 -17.80 -12.02 -14.20
C ASN A 156 -16.67 -13.06 -14.30
N ALA A 157 -16.83 -14.02 -15.21
CA ALA A 157 -15.82 -15.02 -15.53
C ALA A 157 -15.89 -15.32 -17.02
N TYR A 158 -14.74 -15.58 -17.64
CA TYR A 158 -14.60 -15.74 -19.09
C TYR A 158 -13.85 -17.03 -19.43
N ASP A 159 -14.20 -17.65 -20.54
CA ASP A 159 -13.40 -18.73 -21.15
C ASP A 159 -12.23 -18.17 -21.98
N LEU A 160 -11.42 -19.05 -22.59
CA LEU A 160 -10.29 -18.68 -23.45
C LEU A 160 -10.72 -17.93 -24.72
N SER A 161 -12.00 -18.01 -25.11
CA SER A 161 -12.56 -17.26 -26.23
C SER A 161 -12.99 -15.84 -25.85
N GLY A 162 -12.98 -15.51 -24.55
CA GLY A 162 -13.50 -14.26 -24.02
C GLY A 162 -15.02 -14.23 -23.88
N THR A 163 -15.67 -15.39 -23.94
CA THR A 163 -17.12 -15.52 -23.71
C THR A 163 -17.39 -15.60 -22.21
N SER A 164 -18.37 -14.84 -21.73
CA SER A 164 -18.77 -14.91 -20.32
C SER A 164 -19.39 -16.27 -20.00
N VAL A 165 -18.86 -16.93 -18.97
CA VAL A 165 -19.35 -18.21 -18.42
C VAL A 165 -20.01 -18.03 -17.05
N TRP A 166 -20.14 -16.79 -16.57
CA TRP A 166 -20.60 -16.45 -15.23
C TRP A 166 -21.94 -17.09 -14.84
N ALA A 167 -22.91 -17.10 -15.75
CA ALA A 167 -24.23 -17.66 -15.49
C ALA A 167 -24.22 -19.18 -15.28
N GLY A 168 -23.20 -19.88 -15.80
CA GLY A 168 -23.03 -21.33 -15.67
C GLY A 168 -22.24 -21.77 -14.43
N LEU A 169 -21.53 -20.84 -13.78
CA LEU A 169 -20.87 -21.08 -12.50
C LEU A 169 -21.93 -21.17 -11.39
N ASP A 170 -21.70 -21.96 -10.36
CA ASP A 170 -22.55 -21.90 -9.17
C ASP A 170 -22.09 -20.82 -8.18
N GLU A 171 -22.72 -20.73 -7.02
CA GLU A 171 -22.43 -19.66 -6.07
C GLU A 171 -21.00 -19.76 -5.50
N HIS A 172 -20.51 -20.97 -5.23
CA HIS A 172 -19.17 -21.18 -4.69
C HIS A 172 -18.08 -20.74 -5.67
N ASP A 173 -18.26 -21.01 -6.97
CA ASP A 173 -17.35 -20.57 -8.03
C ASP A 173 -17.44 -19.05 -8.29
N ARG A 174 -18.50 -18.38 -7.85
CA ARG A 174 -18.66 -16.92 -8.01
C ARG A 174 -18.16 -16.12 -6.81
N ASP A 175 -18.18 -16.70 -5.60
CA ASP A 175 -17.81 -16.00 -4.37
C ASP A 175 -16.29 -15.93 -4.18
N HIS A 176 -15.64 -15.13 -5.00
CA HIS A 176 -14.22 -14.85 -4.91
C HIS A 176 -13.97 -13.36 -4.65
N SER A 177 -13.11 -13.08 -3.68
CA SER A 177 -12.65 -11.72 -3.43
C SER A 177 -11.17 -11.66 -3.02
N PHE A 178 -10.56 -10.52 -3.31
CA PHE A 178 -9.19 -10.22 -2.93
C PHE A 178 -9.17 -8.93 -2.12
N VAL A 179 -8.45 -8.95 -1.00
CA VAL A 179 -8.11 -7.73 -0.26
C VAL A 179 -6.65 -7.45 -0.52
N ILE A 180 -6.33 -6.34 -1.20
CA ILE A 180 -4.96 -5.94 -1.51
C ILE A 180 -4.57 -4.80 -0.58
N SER A 181 -3.46 -4.96 0.13
CA SER A 181 -2.99 -4.03 1.15
C SER A 181 -1.79 -3.23 0.68
N ARG A 182 -1.64 -2.02 1.21
CA ARG A 182 -0.44 -1.18 1.10
C ARG A 182 0.82 -1.79 1.70
N PHE A 183 0.76 -2.96 2.33
CA PHE A 183 1.92 -3.64 2.90
C PHE A 183 2.32 -4.87 2.08
N HIS A 184 2.17 -4.79 0.75
CA HIS A 184 2.59 -5.83 -0.20
C HIS A 184 1.98 -7.20 0.09
N THR A 185 0.83 -7.19 0.75
CA THR A 185 0.09 -8.37 1.18
C THR A 185 -1.28 -8.36 0.52
N SER A 186 -1.73 -9.55 0.15
CA SER A 186 -3.06 -9.77 -0.40
C SER A 186 -3.70 -10.94 0.33
N ARG A 187 -5.01 -10.95 0.40
CA ARG A 187 -5.77 -12.07 0.96
C ARG A 187 -6.83 -12.47 -0.04
N HIS A 188 -6.74 -13.69 -0.56
CA HIS A 188 -7.81 -14.30 -1.34
C HIS A 188 -8.82 -14.90 -0.38
N ILE A 189 -10.09 -14.61 -0.60
CA ILE A 189 -11.22 -15.10 0.17
C ILE A 189 -12.13 -15.83 -0.82
N PHE A 190 -12.50 -17.06 -0.49
CA PHE A 190 -13.31 -17.92 -1.35
C PHE A 190 -14.11 -18.95 -0.53
N GLU A 191 -15.12 -19.53 -1.15
CA GLU A 191 -15.85 -20.68 -0.60
C GLU A 191 -15.21 -22.00 -1.07
N ASP A 192 -14.92 -22.92 -0.16
CA ASP A 192 -14.39 -24.24 -0.52
C ASP A 192 -15.50 -25.17 -1.05
N THR A 193 -15.12 -26.37 -1.51
CA THR A 193 -16.06 -27.35 -2.05
C THR A 193 -17.07 -27.90 -1.03
N ALA A 194 -16.87 -27.62 0.26
CA ALA A 194 -17.79 -27.96 1.34
C ALA A 194 -18.70 -26.78 1.74
N GLY A 195 -18.62 -25.67 1.03
CA GLY A 195 -19.41 -24.47 1.28
C GLY A 195 -18.87 -23.59 2.40
N LYS A 196 -17.58 -23.73 2.75
CA LYS A 196 -16.98 -23.01 3.87
C LYS A 196 -16.11 -21.86 3.38
N ALA A 197 -16.39 -20.66 3.91
CA ALA A 197 -15.54 -19.49 3.73
C ALA A 197 -14.11 -19.77 4.21
N THR A 198 -13.17 -19.62 3.28
CA THR A 198 -11.75 -19.87 3.43
C THR A 198 -10.97 -18.64 2.98
N SER A 199 -9.76 -18.44 3.53
CA SER A 199 -8.88 -17.38 3.09
C SER A 199 -7.42 -17.81 3.05
N THR A 200 -6.69 -17.32 2.05
CA THR A 200 -5.26 -17.55 1.88
C THR A 200 -4.52 -16.22 1.84
N ASN A 201 -3.47 -16.09 2.65
CA ASN A 201 -2.59 -14.92 2.62
C ASN A 201 -1.55 -15.07 1.50
N LEU A 202 -1.34 -13.97 0.80
CA LEU A 202 -0.60 -13.90 -0.44
C LEU A 202 0.39 -12.73 -0.38
N SER A 203 1.60 -12.91 -0.90
CA SER A 203 2.51 -11.81 -1.20
C SER A 203 2.45 -11.52 -2.70
N PHE A 204 2.73 -10.28 -3.12
CA PHE A 204 2.79 -9.95 -4.54
C PHE A 204 3.98 -9.06 -4.88
N ASN A 205 4.44 -9.20 -6.12
CA ASN A 205 5.46 -8.36 -6.74
C ASN A 205 4.86 -7.73 -8.02
N PHE A 206 5.39 -6.60 -8.46
CA PHE A 206 5.05 -6.06 -9.79
C PHE A 206 6.17 -6.40 -10.77
N ASP A 207 5.84 -7.04 -11.89
CA ASP A 207 6.77 -7.11 -13.01
C ASP A 207 6.72 -5.78 -13.75
N ILE A 208 7.65 -4.89 -13.43
CA ILE A 208 7.75 -3.54 -14.01
C ILE A 208 8.21 -3.53 -15.48
N SER A 209 8.66 -4.67 -16.04
CA SER A 209 8.91 -4.80 -17.49
C SER A 209 7.60 -4.79 -18.28
N GLN A 210 6.50 -5.04 -17.58
CA GLN A 210 5.13 -4.90 -18.04
C GLN A 210 4.46 -3.79 -17.21
N PRO A 211 3.48 -3.04 -17.74
CA PRO A 211 2.74 -2.05 -16.95
C PRO A 211 1.74 -2.72 -15.96
N ARG A 212 2.07 -3.86 -15.35
CA ARG A 212 1.10 -4.82 -14.83
C ARG A 212 1.39 -5.31 -13.41
N MET A 213 0.31 -5.52 -12.67
CA MET A 213 0.32 -6.31 -11.44
C MET A 213 0.44 -7.80 -11.80
N TRP A 214 1.32 -8.50 -11.10
CA TRP A 214 1.47 -9.96 -11.16
C TRP A 214 1.59 -10.48 -9.73
N LEU A 215 0.44 -10.72 -9.09
CA LEU A 215 0.45 -11.46 -7.82
C LEU A 215 0.85 -12.91 -8.10
N SER A 216 1.85 -13.45 -7.39
CA SER A 216 2.27 -14.85 -7.50
C SER A 216 2.46 -15.41 -6.10
N VAL A 217 1.81 -16.53 -5.80
CA VAL A 217 1.97 -17.24 -4.53
C VAL A 217 2.13 -18.72 -4.79
N ALA A 218 3.20 -19.27 -4.22
CA ALA A 218 3.43 -20.69 -4.18
C ALA A 218 2.98 -21.21 -2.80
N GLN A 219 1.79 -21.78 -2.74
CA GLN A 219 1.50 -22.87 -1.80
C GLN A 219 1.49 -24.18 -2.61
N PRO A 220 1.70 -25.36 -1.99
CA PRO A 220 1.95 -26.59 -2.74
C PRO A 220 0.85 -27.07 -3.71
N ALA A 221 -0.34 -26.43 -3.77
CA ALA A 221 -1.43 -26.84 -4.66
C ALA A 221 -2.07 -25.72 -5.50
N ASP A 222 -1.97 -24.45 -5.12
CA ASP A 222 -2.61 -23.35 -5.83
C ASP A 222 -1.62 -22.22 -6.11
N SER A 223 -1.62 -21.76 -7.36
CA SER A 223 -0.91 -20.56 -7.78
C SER A 223 -1.86 -19.69 -8.58
N TYR A 224 -1.85 -18.39 -8.30
CA TYR A 224 -2.76 -17.42 -8.90
C TYR A 224 -1.95 -16.34 -9.58
N ILE A 225 -2.50 -15.80 -10.66
CA ILE A 225 -2.09 -14.53 -11.23
C ILE A 225 -3.25 -13.55 -11.09
N LEU A 226 -2.98 -12.37 -10.57
CA LEU A 226 -3.89 -11.22 -10.60
C LEU A 226 -3.26 -10.14 -11.47
N THR A 227 -3.99 -9.66 -12.47
CA THR A 227 -3.48 -8.74 -13.48
C THR A 227 -4.58 -7.80 -13.96
N ASN A 228 -4.23 -6.66 -14.54
CA ASN A 228 -5.20 -5.78 -15.21
C ASN A 228 -5.52 -6.25 -16.63
N ASN A 229 -5.37 -7.54 -16.93
CA ASN A 229 -5.50 -8.08 -18.27
C ASN A 229 -6.22 -9.41 -18.34
N LEU A 230 -7.10 -9.55 -19.33
CA LEU A 230 -7.97 -10.70 -19.47
C LEU A 230 -7.24 -11.97 -19.97
N ALA A 231 -6.13 -11.89 -20.70
CA ALA A 231 -5.59 -13.09 -21.37
C ALA A 231 -4.06 -13.21 -21.43
N SER A 232 -3.56 -14.45 -21.34
CA SER A 232 -2.18 -14.84 -21.66
C SER A 232 -1.86 -14.82 -23.17
N ILE A 233 -2.88 -14.62 -24.02
CA ILE A 233 -2.82 -14.76 -25.49
C ILE A 233 -3.33 -13.55 -26.30
N ALA A 234 -3.76 -12.46 -25.67
CA ALA A 234 -4.22 -11.24 -26.38
C ALA A 234 -3.35 -10.01 -26.07
N PRO A 235 -3.15 -9.08 -27.03
CA PRO A 235 -2.43 -7.84 -26.80
C PRO A 235 -3.27 -6.82 -26.00
N LEU A 236 -2.58 -5.87 -25.38
CA LEU A 236 -2.69 -5.71 -23.94
C LEU A 236 -2.48 -4.24 -23.53
N TYR A 237 -3.54 -3.44 -23.54
CA TYR A 237 -3.50 -2.05 -23.09
C TYR A 237 -4.83 -1.64 -22.47
N THR A 238 -4.96 -1.76 -21.15
CA THR A 238 -6.02 -1.05 -20.42
C THR A 238 -5.38 -0.11 -19.41
N THR A 239 -5.87 1.13 -19.39
CA THR A 239 -5.56 2.13 -18.37
C THR A 239 -6.48 2.02 -17.16
N ALA A 240 -7.40 1.06 -17.17
CA ALA A 240 -8.39 0.85 -16.12
C ALA A 240 -7.71 0.54 -14.79
N THR A 241 -8.14 1.26 -13.75
CA THR A 241 -7.66 1.14 -12.37
C THR A 241 -8.70 0.48 -11.48
N ASP A 242 -9.92 0.24 -11.98
CA ASP A 242 -11.08 -0.28 -11.26
C ASP A 242 -11.40 -1.75 -11.56
N THR A 243 -10.69 -2.33 -12.53
CA THR A 243 -10.91 -3.68 -13.04
C THR A 243 -9.62 -4.48 -13.05
N LEU A 244 -9.68 -5.68 -12.51
CA LEU A 244 -8.62 -6.67 -12.58
C LEU A 244 -9.17 -8.00 -13.09
N TYR A 245 -8.27 -8.91 -13.40
CA TYR A 245 -8.55 -10.28 -13.77
C TYR A 245 -7.68 -11.19 -12.95
N TYR A 246 -8.23 -12.30 -12.46
CA TYR A 246 -7.43 -13.37 -11.89
C TYR A 246 -7.68 -14.70 -12.56
N SER A 247 -6.64 -15.51 -12.58
CA SER A 247 -6.67 -16.90 -13.03
C SER A 247 -5.77 -17.73 -12.12
N ARG A 248 -6.12 -19.00 -11.92
CA ARG A 248 -5.11 -19.96 -11.43
C ARG A 248 -4.08 -20.19 -12.53
N PHE A 249 -2.87 -20.58 -12.14
CA PHE A 249 -1.89 -21.11 -13.06
C PHE A 249 -1.22 -22.36 -12.45
N ALA A 250 -0.79 -23.25 -13.33
CA ALA A 250 0.01 -24.41 -12.98
C ALA A 250 1.22 -24.47 -13.91
N THR A 251 2.20 -25.31 -13.58
CA THR A 251 3.35 -25.57 -14.45
C THR A 251 3.29 -27.02 -14.91
N ASP A 252 3.40 -27.26 -16.21
CA ASP A 252 3.46 -28.62 -16.73
C ASP A 252 4.82 -29.29 -16.48
N THR A 253 4.96 -30.54 -16.90
CA THR A 253 6.19 -31.32 -16.73
C THR A 253 7.41 -30.73 -17.45
N SER A 254 7.20 -29.81 -18.39
CA SER A 254 8.28 -29.10 -19.11
C SER A 254 8.69 -27.78 -18.47
N GLY A 255 8.01 -27.37 -17.39
CA GLY A 255 8.25 -26.06 -16.78
C GLY A 255 7.41 -24.94 -17.42
N LYS A 256 6.48 -25.25 -18.33
CA LYS A 256 5.65 -24.25 -19.01
C LYS A 256 4.42 -23.92 -18.17
N VAL A 257 4.13 -22.63 -18.02
CA VAL A 257 2.94 -22.14 -17.33
C VAL A 257 1.67 -22.42 -18.16
N ILE A 258 0.66 -22.96 -17.50
CA ILE A 258 -0.68 -23.25 -18.01
C ILE A 258 -1.69 -22.45 -17.19
N TYR A 259 -2.62 -21.78 -17.86
CA TYR A 259 -3.70 -21.01 -17.24
C TYR A 259 -5.03 -21.75 -17.48
N PRO A 260 -5.55 -22.52 -16.50
CA PRO A 260 -6.87 -23.13 -16.59
C PRO A 260 -7.99 -22.09 -16.57
N GLU A 261 -9.06 -22.36 -17.32
CA GLU A 261 -10.31 -21.60 -17.26
C GLU A 261 -11.05 -21.84 -15.93
N PRO A 262 -11.90 -20.88 -15.50
CA PRO A 262 -12.18 -19.59 -16.15
C PRO A 262 -11.29 -18.43 -15.65
N PHE A 263 -11.23 -17.36 -16.46
CA PHE A 263 -10.59 -16.09 -16.11
C PHE A 263 -11.60 -15.17 -15.45
N TYR A 264 -11.40 -14.86 -14.18
CA TYR A 264 -12.35 -14.08 -13.40
C TYR A 264 -12.08 -12.60 -13.49
N GLN A 265 -13.11 -11.81 -13.79
CA GLN A 265 -13.06 -10.36 -13.70
C GLN A 265 -13.40 -9.92 -12.28
N LEU A 266 -12.48 -9.16 -11.68
CA LEU A 266 -12.68 -8.48 -10.43
C LEU A 266 -12.99 -7.01 -10.67
N VAL A 267 -13.97 -6.49 -9.92
CA VAL A 267 -14.22 -5.05 -9.82
C VAL A 267 -13.94 -4.61 -8.40
N ARG A 268 -13.33 -3.43 -8.26
CA ARG A 268 -13.08 -2.83 -6.94
C ARG A 268 -14.41 -2.56 -6.25
N GLN A 269 -14.55 -3.02 -5.01
CA GLN A 269 -15.68 -2.70 -4.18
C GLN A 269 -15.59 -1.24 -3.75
N ASN A 270 -16.57 -0.42 -4.16
CA ASN A 270 -16.66 0.96 -3.67
C ASN A 270 -16.95 0.94 -2.17
N VAL A 271 -16.14 1.65 -1.40
CA VAL A 271 -16.47 1.96 0.00
C VAL A 271 -17.36 3.20 -0.04
N GLU A 272 -18.67 3.03 0.19
CA GLU A 272 -19.54 4.18 0.47
C GLU A 272 -19.00 4.89 1.72
N ARG A 273 -18.66 6.17 1.58
CA ARG A 273 -18.23 7.04 2.68
C ARG A 273 -19.41 7.81 3.24
#